data_AF-A0A8D1V962-F1
#
_entry.id   AF-A0A8D1V962-F1
#
_cell.length_a   1.000
_cell.length_b   1.000
_cell.length_c   1.000
_cell.angle_alpha   90.00
_cell.angle_beta   90.00
_cell.angle_gamma   90.00
#
_symmetry.space_group_name_H-M   'P 1'
#
loop_
_entity.id
_entity.type
_entity.pdbx_description
1 polymer ?
#
loop_
_entity_poly.entity_id
_entity_poly.type
_entity_poly.pdbx_seq_one_letter_code
_entity_poly.pdbx_strand_id
1 'polypeptide(L)'
;MLNATMCATTRTICAILENYQTEKGIVVPEKLKEFMPPGLQELIPFVKPAPIDQEPSKKQKKQHEGSKKKGGAREVALESQLQSLEVTDA
;
A
#
# COMPACT_ATOMS: atom_id res chain seq x y z
N MET A 1 27.32 -22.81 -21.24
CA MET A 1 26.03 -23.39 -20.80
C MET A 1 25.06 -22.25 -20.53
N LEU A 2 23.78 -22.37 -20.87
CA LEU A 2 22.76 -21.33 -20.66
C LEU A 2 21.62 -21.89 -19.79
N ASN A 3 21.09 -21.08 -18.87
CA ASN A 3 19.88 -21.38 -18.08
C ASN A 3 19.02 -20.11 -17.90
N ALA A 4 17.72 -20.29 -17.68
CA ALA A 4 16.78 -19.20 -17.40
C ALA A 4 15.55 -19.74 -16.64
N THR A 5 14.95 -18.89 -15.81
CA THR A 5 13.69 -19.19 -15.11
C THR A 5 12.52 -18.60 -15.90
N MET A 6 11.67 -19.45 -16.46
CA MET A 6 10.48 -19.01 -17.21
C MET A 6 9.46 -18.29 -16.31
N CYS A 7 9.17 -18.85 -15.13
CA CYS A 7 8.18 -18.28 -14.21
C CYS A 7 8.52 -18.63 -12.75
N ALA A 8 8.68 -17.61 -11.92
CA ALA A 8 8.74 -17.77 -10.46
C ALA A 8 7.34 -17.50 -9.90
N THR A 9 6.53 -18.54 -9.77
CA THR A 9 5.08 -18.46 -9.56
C THR A 9 4.63 -17.46 -8.51
N THR A 10 5.23 -17.44 -7.32
CA THR A 10 4.87 -16.50 -6.24
C THR A 10 5.16 -15.04 -6.59
N ARG A 11 6.27 -14.77 -7.27
CA ARG A 11 6.63 -13.42 -7.74
C ARG A 11 5.74 -12.97 -8.88
N THR A 12 5.44 -13.86 -9.81
CA THR A 12 4.53 -13.60 -10.92
C THR A 12 3.11 -13.34 -10.42
N ILE A 13 2.65 -14.07 -9.40
CA ILE A 13 1.36 -13.82 -8.76
C ILE A 13 1.33 -12.40 -8.15
N CYS A 14 2.36 -11.98 -7.40
CA CYS A 14 2.42 -10.61 -6.87
C CYS A 14 2.31 -9.55 -7.99
N ALA A 15 3.06 -9.74 -9.08
CA ALA A 15 2.99 -8.83 -10.22
C ALA A 15 1.60 -8.82 -10.88
N ILE A 16 0.92 -9.97 -10.98
CA ILE A 16 -0.45 -10.04 -11.50
C ILE A 16 -1.42 -9.30 -10.56
N LEU A 17 -1.31 -9.52 -9.25
CA LEU A 17 -2.18 -8.88 -8.24
C LEU A 17 -2.07 -7.36 -8.30
N GLU A 18 -0.86 -6.82 -8.47
CA GLU A 18 -0.66 -5.36 -8.57
C GLU A 18 -1.15 -4.79 -9.91
N ASN A 19 -0.84 -5.44 -11.03
CA ASN A 19 -1.14 -4.90 -12.36
C ASN A 19 -2.61 -5.05 -12.78
N TYR A 20 -3.33 -6.05 -12.23
CA TYR A 20 -4.72 -6.34 -12.59
C TYR A 20 -5.71 -5.99 -11.46
N GLN A 21 -5.29 -5.23 -10.45
CA GLN A 21 -6.18 -4.78 -9.39
C GLN A 21 -7.20 -3.76 -9.89
N THR A 22 -8.45 -3.94 -9.47
CA THR A 22 -9.57 -3.02 -9.67
C THR A 22 -10.27 -2.79 -8.33
N GLU A 23 -11.25 -1.88 -8.28
CA GLU A 23 -12.04 -1.62 -7.07
C GLU A 23 -12.78 -2.86 -6.55
N LYS A 24 -13.18 -3.77 -7.45
CA LYS A 24 -14.00 -4.96 -7.11
C LYS A 24 -13.17 -6.20 -6.81
N GLY A 25 -11.90 -6.24 -7.22
CA GLY A 25 -11.06 -7.43 -7.15
C GLY A 25 -9.95 -7.42 -8.19
N ILE A 26 -9.41 -8.59 -8.51
CA ILE A 26 -8.32 -8.76 -9.48
C ILE A 26 -8.89 -9.35 -10.78
N VAL A 27 -8.70 -8.66 -11.91
CA VAL A 27 -9.09 -9.19 -13.23
C VAL A 27 -8.16 -10.32 -13.62
N VAL A 28 -8.70 -11.43 -14.12
CA VAL A 28 -7.86 -12.56 -14.55
C VAL A 28 -7.26 -12.27 -15.94
N PRO A 29 -5.92 -12.38 -16.09
CA PRO A 29 -5.26 -12.22 -17.40
C PRO A 29 -5.81 -13.19 -18.43
N GLU A 30 -5.98 -12.75 -19.69
CA GLU A 30 -6.62 -13.52 -20.77
C GLU A 30 -6.05 -14.94 -20.93
N LYS A 31 -4.72 -15.08 -20.86
CA LYS A 31 -4.03 -16.37 -21.01
C LYS A 31 -4.18 -17.31 -19.82
N LEU A 32 -4.66 -16.82 -18.68
CA LEU A 32 -4.90 -17.65 -17.50
C LEU A 32 -6.36 -18.08 -17.39
N LYS A 33 -7.30 -17.42 -18.09
CA LYS A 33 -8.74 -17.68 -17.99
C LYS A 33 -9.12 -19.13 -18.25
N GLU A 34 -8.50 -19.77 -19.24
CA GLU A 34 -8.79 -21.17 -19.61
C GLU A 34 -8.41 -22.19 -18.52
N PHE A 35 -7.47 -21.82 -17.64
CA PHE A 35 -7.00 -22.66 -16.54
C PHE A 35 -7.69 -22.35 -15.21
N MET A 36 -8.52 -21.30 -15.16
CA MET A 36 -9.22 -20.90 -13.95
C MET A 36 -10.51 -21.72 -13.77
N PRO A 37 -10.86 -22.06 -12.52
CA PRO A 37 -12.10 -22.78 -12.24
C PRO A 37 -13.33 -21.95 -12.64
N PRO A 38 -14.46 -22.62 -12.95
CA PRO A 38 -15.70 -21.94 -13.29
C PRO A 38 -16.11 -20.99 -12.15
N GLY A 39 -16.49 -19.76 -12.51
CA GLY A 39 -16.82 -18.69 -11.57
C GLY A 39 -15.66 -17.75 -11.20
N LEU A 40 -14.41 -18.09 -11.51
CA LEU A 40 -13.23 -17.22 -11.30
C LEU A 40 -12.48 -16.89 -12.60
N GLN A 41 -13.08 -17.13 -13.76
CA GLN A 41 -12.41 -16.89 -15.05
C GLN A 41 -12.29 -15.42 -15.42
N GLU A 42 -13.15 -14.56 -14.89
CA GLU A 42 -13.17 -13.14 -15.25
C GLU A 42 -12.56 -12.27 -14.14
N LEU A 43 -12.95 -12.50 -12.88
CA LEU A 43 -12.55 -11.66 -11.75
C LEU A 43 -12.43 -12.48 -10.46
N ILE A 44 -11.37 -12.21 -9.70
CA ILE A 44 -11.15 -12.72 -8.35
C ILE A 44 -11.61 -11.62 -7.37
N PRO A 45 -12.78 -11.75 -6.73
CA PRO A 45 -13.33 -10.69 -5.89
C PRO A 45 -12.59 -10.54 -4.56
N PHE A 46 -12.56 -9.32 -4.03
CA PHE A 46 -12.10 -9.10 -2.66
C PHE A 46 -13.10 -9.64 -1.64
N VAL A 47 -12.67 -10.63 -0.86
CA VAL A 47 -13.48 -11.27 0.20
C VAL A 47 -13.14 -10.75 1.60
N LYS A 48 -12.08 -9.95 1.73
CA LYS A 48 -11.62 -9.38 3.00
C LYS A 48 -11.25 -7.91 2.80
N PRO A 49 -11.49 -7.05 3.79
CA PRO A 49 -11.04 -5.66 3.75
C PRO A 49 -9.51 -5.60 3.78
N ALA A 50 -8.93 -4.47 3.34
CA ALA A 50 -7.48 -4.32 3.34
C ALA A 50 -6.94 -4.39 4.79
N PRO A 51 -5.75 -4.98 5.03
CA PRO A 51 -5.20 -5.11 6.37
C PRO A 51 -5.03 -3.78 7.12
N ILE A 52 -4.88 -2.66 6.40
CA ILE A 52 -4.83 -1.32 6.98
C ILE A 52 -6.18 -0.86 7.56
N ASP A 53 -7.28 -1.36 7.01
CA ASP A 53 -8.65 -1.00 7.39
C ASP A 53 -9.19 -1.91 8.51
N GLN A 54 -8.50 -3.01 8.83
CA GLN A 54 -8.88 -3.97 9.88
C GLN A 54 -8.47 -3.53 11.31
N GLU A 55 -8.00 -2.29 11.47
CA GLU A 55 -7.59 -1.60 12.71
C GLU A 55 -6.34 -2.10 13.45
N PRO A 56 -5.67 -1.19 14.19
CA PRO A 56 -4.95 -1.54 15.40
C PRO A 56 -5.76 -1.18 16.67
N SER A 57 -6.95 -1.77 16.87
CA SER A 57 -7.77 -1.63 18.10
C SER A 57 -7.07 -2.05 19.41
N LYS A 58 -5.80 -2.48 19.38
CA LYS A 58 -5.01 -2.82 20.59
C LYS A 58 -3.56 -2.31 20.61
N LYS A 59 -3.02 -1.67 19.55
CA LYS A 59 -1.63 -1.19 19.53
C LYS A 59 -1.46 0.32 19.65
N GLN A 60 -2.49 1.13 19.39
CA GLN A 60 -2.39 2.60 19.47
C GLN A 60 -2.37 3.18 20.90
N LYS A 61 -2.80 2.44 21.95
CA LYS A 61 -2.75 2.95 23.34
C LYS A 61 -1.35 2.95 23.98
N LYS A 62 -0.35 2.21 23.46
CA LYS A 62 0.99 2.15 24.09
C LYS A 62 2.06 3.01 23.42
N GLN A 63 1.83 3.56 22.23
CA GLN A 63 2.78 4.47 21.56
C GLN A 63 2.41 5.95 21.65
N HIS A 64 1.18 6.29 22.05
CA HIS A 64 0.77 7.70 22.16
C HIS A 64 1.24 8.40 23.45
N GLU A 65 1.75 7.68 24.44
CA GLU A 65 2.25 8.26 25.69
C GLU A 65 3.75 8.67 25.61
N GLY A 66 4.52 8.08 24.70
CA GLY A 66 5.97 8.34 24.57
C GLY A 66 6.36 9.51 23.65
N SER A 67 5.50 9.89 22.70
CA SER A 67 5.85 10.86 21.65
C SER A 67 5.36 12.29 21.91
N LYS A 68 4.50 12.51 22.92
CA LYS A 68 3.91 13.84 23.20
C LYS A 68 4.90 14.85 23.81
N LYS A 69 6.13 14.42 24.19
CA LYS A 69 7.16 15.31 24.76
C LYS A 69 8.19 15.84 23.76
N LYS A 70 8.15 15.45 22.48
CA LYS A 70 9.12 15.90 21.45
C LYS A 70 8.52 16.60 20.21
N GLY A 71 7.19 16.66 20.08
CA GLY A 71 6.51 17.25 18.90
C GLY A 71 6.39 18.78 18.92
N GLY A 72 6.08 19.38 20.06
CA GLY A 72 5.75 20.82 20.13
C GLY A 72 6.92 21.76 19.83
N ALA A 73 8.16 21.36 20.08
CA ALA A 73 9.33 22.22 19.82
C ALA A 73 9.72 22.29 18.33
N ARG A 74 9.34 21.29 17.53
CA ARG A 74 9.76 21.19 16.13
C ARG A 74 8.79 21.86 15.17
N GLU A 75 7.51 21.94 15.54
CA GLU A 75 6.45 22.60 14.76
C GLU A 75 6.57 24.13 14.83
N VAL A 76 6.77 24.68 16.04
CA VAL A 76 6.98 26.13 16.24
C VAL A 76 8.26 26.62 15.56
N ALA A 77 9.32 25.79 15.53
CA ALA A 77 10.56 26.14 14.83
C ALA A 77 10.39 26.17 13.31
N LEU A 78 9.56 25.29 12.74
CA LEU A 78 9.32 25.23 11.30
C LEU A 78 8.41 26.38 10.84
N GLU A 79 7.37 26.72 11.60
CA GLU A 79 6.52 27.89 11.31
C GLU A 79 7.32 29.20 11.39
N SER A 80 8.16 29.36 12.43
CA SER A 80 9.04 30.52 12.57
C SER A 80 10.05 30.64 11.43
N GLN A 81 10.60 29.52 10.95
CA GLN A 81 11.48 29.53 9.77
C GLN A 81 10.74 29.90 8.48
N LEU A 82 9.52 29.39 8.26
CA LEU A 82 8.75 29.70 7.05
C LEU A 82 8.34 31.19 7.01
N GLN A 83 7.92 31.76 8.14
CA GLN A 83 7.60 33.19 8.24
C GLN A 83 8.83 34.09 8.06
N SER A 84 10.03 33.60 8.41
CA SER A 84 11.27 34.35 8.17
C SER A 84 11.73 34.35 6.71
N LEU A 85 11.26 33.40 5.88
CA LEU A 85 11.60 33.31 4.46
C LEU A 85 10.63 34.08 3.55
N GLU A 86 9.41 34.37 4.00
CA GLU A 86 8.39 35.06 3.19
C GLU A 86 8.52 36.59 3.16
N VAL A 87 9.48 37.18 3.89
CA VAL A 87 9.67 38.64 3.94
C VAL A 87 11.09 39.04 3.51
N THR A 88 11.44 38.74 2.26
CA THR A 88 12.40 39.52 1.47
C THR A 88 12.03 39.45 0.00
N ASP A 89 10.96 40.15 -0.37
CA ASP A 89 10.76 40.65 -1.74
C ASP A 89 10.88 42.18 -1.66
N ALA A 90 12.01 42.70 -2.14
CA ALA A 90 12.27 44.09 -2.46
C ALA A 90 13.08 44.12 -3.76
#